data_AF-A0A941EFF5-F1
#
_entry.id   AF-A0A941EFF5-F1
#
_cell.length_a   1.000
_cell.length_b   1.000
_cell.length_c   1.000
_cell.angle_alpha   90.00
_cell.angle_beta   90.00
_cell.angle_gamma   90.00
#
_symmetry.space_group_name_H-M   'P 1'
#
loop_
_entity.id
_entity.type
_entity.pdbx_description
1 polymer ?
#
loop_
_entity_poly.entity_id
_entity_poly.type
_entity_poly.pdbx_seq_one_letter_code
_entity_poly.pdbx_strand_id
1 'polypeptide(L)'
;MPTIQLLHCLANAAEGGDSGLVDGFHAAATLRREQPDAFGILTRTPVTFRYRDAEAELTATNPLIGLDALGRIKQIRFNNRSMRPIATATADGITPFYAAYRAFAELLYRDEARLDLRLEPGDCVVFDNTRILHARTGFTASGHRHLQGCYADLDAAASTLAVLRRSLHQGYPTMNQSIVDVLARLFAEQGGNEYLGEPVTQAEHMLQAAACAEAAGAEPSLVAAALLHDVGHFTGEISGHELMAGTDNRHSHSGADWLAAARFPETVTEPVRLHVAAKRYLCAVEPGYFDLLSEASVFTLGVQGGPMDADEVAEFERGGYAQAAVALRRWDEAAKDPGARVPGFDHYRPLLENLLSRR
;
A
#
# COMPACT_ATOMS: atom_id res chain seq x y z
N MET A 1 -13.94 -14.88 -15.50
CA MET A 1 -14.70 -13.82 -14.79
C MET A 1 -14.26 -12.51 -15.41
N PRO A 2 -15.17 -11.68 -15.93
CA PRO A 2 -14.80 -10.37 -16.46
C PRO A 2 -14.15 -9.54 -15.36
N THR A 3 -13.05 -8.86 -15.69
CA THR A 3 -12.18 -8.26 -14.66
C THR A 3 -12.46 -6.79 -14.41
N ILE A 4 -13.08 -6.07 -15.35
CA ILE A 4 -13.60 -4.73 -15.15
C ILE A 4 -15.11 -4.74 -15.37
N GLN A 5 -15.84 -4.02 -14.51
CA GLN A 5 -17.25 -3.71 -14.73
C GLN A 5 -17.45 -2.19 -14.78
N LEU A 6 -18.33 -1.76 -15.68
CA LEU A 6 -18.73 -0.37 -15.85
C LEU A 6 -20.23 -0.26 -15.62
N LEU A 7 -20.66 0.78 -14.92
CA LEU A 7 -22.07 1.13 -14.75
C LEU A 7 -22.24 2.63 -15.09
N HIS A 8 -22.90 2.90 -16.22
CA HIS A 8 -23.16 4.25 -16.72
C HIS A 8 -24.62 4.63 -16.47
N CYS A 9 -24.84 5.77 -15.84
CA CYS A 9 -26.17 6.28 -15.55
C CYS A 9 -26.71 7.14 -16.70
N LEU A 10 -27.84 6.74 -17.27
CA LEU A 10 -28.53 7.50 -18.32
C LEU A 10 -29.67 8.35 -17.76
N ALA A 11 -30.30 7.88 -16.68
CA ALA A 11 -31.38 8.58 -16.00
C ALA A 11 -31.44 8.13 -14.53
N ASN A 12 -31.62 9.07 -13.61
CA ASN A 12 -31.82 8.77 -12.19
C ASN A 12 -32.75 9.80 -11.54
N ALA A 13 -34.03 9.47 -11.45
CA ALA A 13 -35.05 10.26 -10.76
C ALA A 13 -35.58 9.56 -9.49
N ALA A 14 -34.96 8.44 -9.07
CA ALA A 14 -35.38 7.67 -7.90
C ALA A 14 -34.64 8.15 -6.63
N GLU A 15 -35.33 8.31 -5.51
CA GLU A 15 -34.67 8.59 -4.23
C GLU A 15 -34.12 7.31 -3.59
N GLY A 16 -32.92 7.39 -3.04
CA GLY A 16 -32.13 6.23 -2.61
C GLY A 16 -31.67 5.36 -3.78
N GLY A 17 -31.36 4.10 -3.51
CA GLY A 17 -30.83 3.19 -4.54
C GLY A 17 -29.40 3.49 -4.97
N ASP A 18 -28.65 4.19 -4.14
CA ASP A 18 -27.27 4.59 -4.40
C ASP A 18 -26.37 3.37 -4.57
N SER A 19 -25.38 3.49 -5.44
CA SER A 19 -24.45 2.41 -5.73
C SER A 19 -23.53 2.21 -4.53
N GLY A 20 -23.57 1.04 -3.91
CA GLY A 20 -22.70 0.70 -2.79
C GLY A 20 -21.50 -0.09 -3.29
N LEU A 21 -20.29 0.31 -2.90
CA LEU A 21 -19.03 -0.37 -3.20
C LEU A 21 -18.35 -0.82 -1.91
N VAL A 22 -17.72 -1.99 -1.94
CA VAL A 22 -16.96 -2.55 -0.81
C VAL A 22 -15.66 -3.15 -1.31
N ASP A 23 -14.54 -2.86 -0.63
CA ASP A 23 -13.24 -3.44 -0.95
C ASP A 23 -13.09 -4.85 -0.37
N GLY A 24 -13.24 -5.86 -1.23
CA GLY A 24 -13.09 -7.25 -0.85
C GLY A 24 -11.67 -7.63 -0.43
N PHE A 25 -10.63 -6.92 -0.91
CA PHE A 25 -9.25 -7.19 -0.50
C PHE A 25 -9.02 -6.73 0.92
N HIS A 26 -9.53 -5.55 1.27
CA HIS A 26 -9.49 -5.05 2.65
C HIS A 26 -10.21 -6.01 3.60
N ALA A 27 -11.44 -6.42 3.28
CA ALA A 27 -12.18 -7.38 4.09
C ALA A 27 -11.44 -8.73 4.23
N ALA A 28 -10.80 -9.21 3.16
CA ALA A 28 -10.05 -10.47 3.20
C ALA A 28 -8.75 -10.35 4.02
N ALA A 29 -8.07 -9.20 3.95
CA ALA A 29 -6.91 -8.92 4.78
C ALA A 29 -7.27 -8.81 6.26
N THR A 30 -8.41 -8.19 6.58
CA THR A 30 -8.98 -8.14 7.92
C THR A 30 -9.33 -9.54 8.43
N LEU A 31 -9.98 -10.37 7.61
CA LEU A 31 -10.26 -11.77 7.96
C LEU A 31 -8.97 -12.55 8.25
N ARG A 32 -7.93 -12.36 7.43
CA ARG A 32 -6.62 -13.01 7.64
C ARG A 32 -6.00 -12.65 8.98
N ARG A 33 -6.15 -11.41 9.44
CA ARG A 33 -5.64 -10.92 10.72
C ARG A 33 -6.49 -11.37 11.90
N GLU A 34 -7.81 -11.22 11.81
CA GLU A 34 -8.74 -11.46 12.92
C GLU A 34 -9.07 -12.95 13.09
N GLN A 35 -9.17 -13.71 11.99
CA GLN A 35 -9.60 -15.11 11.96
C GLN A 35 -8.82 -15.91 10.90
N PRO A 36 -7.52 -16.20 11.13
CA PRO A 36 -6.64 -16.83 10.13
C PRO A 36 -7.12 -18.21 9.67
N ASP A 37 -7.77 -18.98 10.54
CA ASP A 37 -8.37 -20.28 10.18
C ASP A 37 -9.52 -20.14 9.19
N ALA A 38 -10.40 -19.15 9.41
CA ALA A 38 -11.50 -18.83 8.50
C ALA A 38 -10.97 -18.37 7.13
N PHE A 39 -9.96 -17.50 7.12
CA PHE A 39 -9.26 -17.11 5.89
C PHE A 39 -8.65 -18.32 5.17
N GLY A 40 -8.01 -19.22 5.90
CA GLY A 40 -7.46 -20.46 5.37
C GLY A 40 -8.53 -21.36 4.73
N ILE A 41 -9.70 -21.47 5.33
CA ILE A 41 -10.83 -22.23 4.76
C ILE A 41 -11.29 -21.59 3.45
N LEU A 42 -11.53 -20.27 3.44
CA LEU A 42 -12.06 -19.57 2.25
C LEU A 42 -11.07 -19.47 1.08
N THR A 43 -9.77 -19.66 1.34
CA THR A 43 -8.72 -19.69 0.31
C THR A 43 -8.49 -21.09 -0.28
N ARG A 44 -8.77 -22.14 0.50
CA ARG A 44 -8.49 -23.54 0.10
C ARG A 44 -9.72 -24.31 -0.37
N THR A 45 -10.92 -23.96 0.11
CA THR A 45 -12.15 -24.68 -0.26
C THR A 45 -12.67 -24.23 -1.63
N PRO A 46 -12.69 -25.09 -2.65
CA PRO A 46 -13.26 -24.73 -3.95
C PRO A 46 -14.78 -24.59 -3.84
N VAL A 47 -15.32 -23.53 -4.45
CA VAL A 47 -16.75 -23.28 -4.50
C VAL A 47 -17.21 -23.15 -5.94
N THR A 48 -18.27 -23.88 -6.27
CA THR A 48 -18.86 -23.83 -7.61
C THR A 48 -19.90 -22.72 -7.67
N PHE A 49 -19.76 -21.84 -8.65
CA PHE A 49 -20.75 -20.83 -9.00
C PHE A 49 -21.40 -21.22 -10.33
N ARG A 50 -22.73 -21.12 -10.42
CA ARG A 50 -23.47 -21.40 -11.66
C ARG A 50 -24.51 -20.33 -11.91
N TYR A 51 -24.56 -19.87 -13.16
CA TYR A 51 -25.64 -19.06 -13.71
C TYR A 51 -26.31 -19.85 -14.83
N ARG A 52 -27.64 -19.82 -14.89
CA ARG A 52 -28.42 -20.49 -15.94
C ARG A 52 -29.70 -19.71 -16.21
N ASP A 53 -29.93 -19.39 -17.47
CA ASP A 53 -31.20 -18.89 -17.98
C ASP A 53 -31.59 -19.63 -19.28
N ALA A 54 -32.43 -19.03 -20.12
CA ALA A 54 -32.89 -19.62 -21.38
C ALA A 54 -31.80 -19.67 -22.48
N GLU A 55 -30.80 -18.80 -22.42
CA GLU A 55 -29.83 -18.56 -23.50
C GLU A 55 -28.37 -18.82 -23.07
N ALA A 56 -28.10 -18.87 -21.77
CA ALA A 56 -26.76 -19.01 -21.21
C ALA A 56 -26.72 -20.00 -20.05
N GLU A 57 -25.64 -20.78 -20.03
CA GLU A 57 -25.27 -21.62 -18.89
C GLU A 57 -23.76 -21.48 -18.62
N LEU A 58 -23.43 -20.94 -17.46
CA LEU A 58 -22.05 -20.60 -17.07
C LEU A 58 -21.74 -21.27 -15.73
N THR A 59 -20.58 -21.92 -15.64
CA THR A 59 -20.11 -22.54 -14.40
C THR A 59 -18.63 -22.26 -14.17
N ALA A 60 -18.25 -22.00 -12.92
CA ALA A 60 -16.85 -21.88 -12.52
C ALA A 60 -16.64 -22.40 -11.09
N THR A 61 -15.55 -23.12 -10.85
CA THR A 61 -15.19 -23.64 -9.51
C THR A 61 -13.88 -23.02 -9.06
N ASN A 62 -13.95 -22.20 -8.02
CA ASN A 62 -12.80 -21.45 -7.48
C ASN A 62 -13.04 -21.17 -5.98
N PRO A 63 -12.00 -20.93 -5.17
CA PRO A 63 -12.18 -20.43 -3.82
C PRO A 63 -12.80 -19.03 -3.82
N LEU A 64 -13.37 -18.63 -2.68
CA LEU A 64 -13.92 -17.28 -2.48
C LEU A 64 -12.80 -16.24 -2.47
N ILE A 65 -11.66 -16.57 -1.87
CA ILE A 65 -10.48 -15.72 -1.81
C ILE A 65 -9.36 -16.41 -2.60
N GLY A 66 -9.02 -15.86 -3.76
CA GLY A 66 -7.92 -16.34 -4.59
C GLY A 66 -6.61 -15.70 -4.16
N LEU A 67 -5.57 -16.53 -4.02
CA LEU A 67 -4.20 -16.08 -3.74
C LEU A 67 -3.31 -16.24 -4.99
N ASP A 68 -2.25 -15.44 -5.08
CA ASP A 68 -1.16 -15.69 -6.02
C ASP A 68 -0.13 -16.66 -5.45
N ALA A 69 0.93 -16.96 -6.23
CA ALA A 69 1.98 -17.89 -5.84
C ALA A 69 2.80 -17.42 -4.60
N LEU A 70 2.71 -16.15 -4.23
CA LEU A 70 3.37 -15.58 -3.05
C LEU A 70 2.42 -15.47 -1.85
N GLY A 71 1.20 -16.01 -1.95
CA GLY A 71 0.19 -15.93 -0.89
C GLY A 71 -0.48 -14.56 -0.77
N ARG A 72 -0.31 -13.66 -1.76
CA ARG A 72 -0.97 -12.35 -1.77
C ARG A 72 -2.41 -12.51 -2.28
N ILE A 73 -3.34 -11.76 -1.69
CA ILE A 73 -4.73 -11.72 -2.14
C ILE A 73 -4.74 -11.18 -3.57
N LYS A 74 -5.29 -11.98 -4.49
CA LYS A 74 -5.34 -11.68 -5.91
C LYS A 74 -6.76 -11.46 -6.41
N GLN A 75 -7.75 -12.05 -5.75
CA GLN A 75 -9.12 -12.06 -6.26
C GLN A 75 -10.15 -12.41 -5.20
N ILE A 76 -11.34 -11.82 -5.29
CA ILE A 76 -12.52 -12.13 -4.47
C ILE A 76 -13.65 -12.60 -5.40
N ARG A 77 -14.33 -13.67 -5.00
CA ARG A 77 -15.54 -14.20 -5.63
C ARG A 77 -16.62 -14.37 -4.57
N PHE A 78 -17.50 -13.40 -4.46
CA PHE A 78 -18.57 -13.44 -3.47
C PHE A 78 -19.90 -13.07 -4.13
N ASN A 79 -20.68 -14.09 -4.48
CA ASN A 79 -22.00 -13.90 -5.08
C ASN A 79 -22.94 -15.00 -4.57
N ASN A 80 -23.80 -14.64 -3.62
CA ASN A 80 -24.75 -15.55 -2.99
C ASN A 80 -25.78 -16.14 -3.97
N ARG A 81 -26.14 -15.41 -5.04
CA ARG A 81 -27.19 -15.83 -6.00
C ARG A 81 -26.72 -16.95 -6.92
N SER A 82 -25.42 -17.02 -7.22
CA SER A 82 -24.85 -18.03 -8.11
C SER A 82 -24.08 -19.13 -7.37
N MET A 83 -23.79 -18.96 -6.07
CA MET A 83 -23.11 -19.96 -5.27
C MET A 83 -23.93 -21.26 -5.20
N ARG A 84 -23.28 -22.39 -5.50
CA ARG A 84 -23.86 -23.73 -5.35
C ARG A 84 -23.48 -24.31 -3.99
N PRO A 85 -24.19 -25.37 -3.53
CA PRO A 85 -23.75 -26.12 -2.37
C PRO A 85 -22.28 -26.52 -2.50
N ILE A 86 -21.50 -26.28 -1.46
CA ILE A 86 -20.10 -26.67 -1.40
C ILE A 86 -19.98 -28.19 -1.40
N ALA A 87 -18.94 -28.69 -2.08
CA ALA A 87 -18.55 -30.09 -2.00
C ALA A 87 -17.27 -30.16 -1.16
N THR A 88 -17.38 -30.67 0.07
CA THR A 88 -16.23 -30.95 0.93
C THR A 88 -15.92 -32.43 0.92
N ALA A 89 -14.65 -32.81 1.15
CA ALA A 89 -14.24 -34.22 1.20
C ALA A 89 -14.87 -34.98 2.38
N THR A 90 -15.21 -34.26 3.46
CA THR A 90 -15.88 -34.80 4.65
C THR A 90 -17.04 -33.89 5.07
N ALA A 91 -18.06 -34.46 5.72
CA ALA A 91 -19.18 -33.69 6.27
C ALA A 91 -18.71 -32.66 7.33
N ASP A 92 -17.64 -32.99 8.05
CA ASP A 92 -17.07 -32.13 9.10
C ASP A 92 -16.52 -30.80 8.55
N GLY A 93 -16.22 -30.71 7.25
CA GLY A 93 -15.77 -29.48 6.60
C GLY A 93 -16.89 -28.48 6.29
N ILE A 94 -18.16 -28.89 6.36
CA ILE A 94 -19.30 -28.04 5.96
C ILE A 94 -19.53 -26.92 6.97
N THR A 95 -19.64 -27.26 8.25
CA THR A 95 -19.92 -26.28 9.32
C THR A 95 -18.82 -25.22 9.43
N PRO A 96 -17.51 -25.57 9.46
CA PRO A 96 -16.44 -24.58 9.48
C PRO A 96 -16.44 -23.67 8.24
N PHE A 97 -16.75 -24.21 7.05
CA PHE A 97 -16.87 -23.38 5.86
C PHE A 97 -17.97 -22.32 6.01
N TYR A 98 -19.17 -22.70 6.43
CA TYR A 98 -20.26 -21.73 6.57
C TYR A 98 -20.02 -20.72 7.69
N ALA A 99 -19.32 -21.11 8.76
CA ALA A 99 -18.86 -20.18 9.79
C ALA A 99 -17.86 -19.15 9.20
N ALA A 100 -16.87 -19.62 8.44
CA ALA A 100 -15.90 -18.75 7.78
C ALA A 100 -16.55 -17.83 6.72
N TYR A 101 -17.48 -18.39 5.93
CA TYR A 101 -18.27 -17.65 4.94
C TYR A 101 -19.07 -16.52 5.59
N ARG A 102 -19.72 -16.81 6.73
CA ARG A 102 -20.45 -15.82 7.52
C ARG A 102 -19.52 -14.75 8.08
N ALA A 103 -18.39 -15.12 8.67
CA ALA A 103 -17.42 -14.17 9.20
C ALA A 103 -16.93 -13.20 8.11
N PHE A 104 -16.64 -13.71 6.90
CA PHE A 104 -16.27 -12.85 5.78
C PHE A 104 -17.42 -11.95 5.31
N ALA A 105 -18.65 -12.47 5.28
CA ALA A 105 -19.83 -11.66 4.98
C ALA A 105 -19.99 -10.54 6.01
N GLU A 106 -19.89 -10.81 7.31
CA GLU A 106 -20.00 -9.78 8.35
C GLU A 106 -19.01 -8.63 8.17
N LEU A 107 -17.77 -8.94 7.75
CA LEU A 107 -16.77 -7.91 7.40
C LEU A 107 -17.20 -7.06 6.19
N LEU A 108 -17.75 -7.68 5.15
CA LEU A 108 -18.22 -6.99 3.94
C LEU A 108 -19.45 -6.11 4.18
N TYR A 109 -20.24 -6.40 5.22
CA TYR A 109 -21.47 -5.68 5.56
C TYR A 109 -21.28 -4.62 6.66
N ARG A 110 -20.06 -4.41 7.17
CA ARG A 110 -19.77 -3.31 8.10
C ARG A 110 -20.03 -1.98 7.40
N ASP A 111 -20.71 -1.05 8.08
CA ASP A 111 -21.05 0.24 7.49
C ASP A 111 -19.79 1.06 7.17
N GLU A 112 -18.71 0.90 7.94
CA GLU A 112 -17.43 1.58 7.69
C GLU A 112 -16.69 1.05 6.46
N ALA A 113 -17.06 -0.15 5.97
CA ALA A 113 -16.46 -0.75 4.78
C ALA A 113 -17.18 -0.34 3.48
N ARG A 114 -18.31 0.38 3.60
CA ARG A 114 -19.19 0.71 2.47
C ARG A 114 -18.96 2.14 1.99
N LEU A 115 -18.71 2.28 0.69
CA LEU A 115 -18.75 3.56 -0.01
C LEU A 115 -20.04 3.65 -0.82
N ASP A 116 -20.95 4.52 -0.42
CA ASP A 116 -22.19 4.78 -1.15
C ASP A 116 -22.02 5.98 -2.09
N LEU A 117 -22.35 5.78 -3.36
CA LEU A 117 -22.22 6.78 -4.42
C LEU A 117 -23.56 6.96 -5.14
N ARG A 118 -24.04 8.19 -5.15
CA ARG A 118 -25.11 8.61 -6.04
C ARG A 118 -24.54 8.78 -7.45
N LEU A 119 -25.16 8.13 -8.44
CA LEU A 119 -24.81 8.33 -9.85
C LEU A 119 -25.87 9.21 -10.51
N GLU A 120 -25.46 10.38 -10.97
CA GLU A 120 -26.28 11.30 -11.76
C GLU A 120 -26.24 10.94 -13.25
N PRO A 121 -27.22 11.38 -14.06
CA PRO A 121 -27.18 11.16 -15.50
C PRO A 121 -25.87 11.67 -16.13
N GLY A 122 -25.14 10.78 -16.80
CA GLY A 122 -23.80 11.01 -17.36
C GLY A 122 -22.66 10.42 -16.55
N ASP A 123 -22.88 10.09 -15.27
CA ASP A 123 -21.86 9.48 -14.43
C ASP A 123 -21.61 8.02 -14.82
N CYS A 124 -20.34 7.62 -14.86
CA CYS A 124 -19.92 6.26 -15.08
C CYS A 124 -18.96 5.82 -13.98
N VAL A 125 -19.32 4.76 -13.26
CA VAL A 125 -18.41 4.12 -12.31
C VAL A 125 -17.75 2.92 -12.99
N VAL A 126 -16.42 2.83 -12.84
CA VAL A 126 -15.59 1.75 -13.34
C VAL A 126 -14.84 1.14 -12.17
N PHE A 127 -14.88 -0.18 -12.02
CA PHE A 127 -14.21 -0.85 -10.92
C PHE A 127 -13.65 -2.21 -11.33
N ASP A 128 -12.60 -2.61 -10.61
CA ASP A 128 -12.01 -3.94 -10.69
C ASP A 128 -12.97 -4.96 -10.06
N ASN A 129 -13.65 -5.73 -10.92
CA ASN A 129 -14.61 -6.76 -10.52
C ASN A 129 -13.93 -8.02 -9.94
N THR A 130 -12.59 -8.04 -9.87
CA THR A 130 -11.82 -9.05 -9.13
C THR A 130 -11.59 -8.67 -7.67
N ARG A 131 -11.83 -7.40 -7.30
CA ARG A 131 -11.56 -6.84 -5.97
C ARG A 131 -12.80 -6.21 -5.33
N ILE A 132 -13.44 -5.30 -6.05
CA ILE A 132 -14.53 -4.47 -5.55
C ILE A 132 -15.86 -5.21 -5.72
N LEU A 133 -16.56 -5.41 -4.60
CA LEU A 133 -17.95 -5.87 -4.61
C LEU A 133 -18.86 -4.67 -4.75
N HIS A 134 -20.01 -4.87 -5.38
CA HIS A 134 -20.99 -3.81 -5.57
C HIS A 134 -22.42 -4.29 -5.25
N ALA A 135 -23.20 -3.36 -4.73
CA ALA A 135 -24.61 -3.52 -4.43
C ALA A 135 -25.32 -2.16 -4.62
N ARG A 136 -26.52 -2.03 -4.06
CA ARG A 136 -27.20 -0.74 -3.96
C ARG A 136 -27.96 -0.63 -2.66
N THR A 137 -28.14 0.59 -2.18
CA THR A 137 -29.05 0.86 -1.06
C THR A 137 -30.51 0.61 -1.46
N GLY A 138 -31.41 0.57 -0.48
CA GLY A 138 -32.85 0.50 -0.72
C GLY A 138 -33.37 1.76 -1.42
N PHE A 139 -34.43 1.63 -2.22
CA PHE A 139 -35.15 2.80 -2.72
C PHE A 139 -36.07 3.35 -1.63
N THR A 140 -36.10 4.66 -1.46
CA THR A 140 -36.99 5.35 -0.50
C THR A 140 -38.23 5.93 -1.17
N ALA A 141 -38.20 6.16 -2.48
CA ALA A 141 -39.34 6.58 -3.29
C ALA A 141 -39.31 5.94 -4.69
N SER A 142 -40.46 5.87 -5.36
CA SER A 142 -40.54 5.41 -6.74
C SER A 142 -40.01 6.48 -7.70
N GLY A 143 -39.17 6.06 -8.64
CA GLY A 143 -38.66 6.95 -9.69
C GLY A 143 -37.99 6.16 -10.80
N HIS A 144 -37.89 6.76 -11.98
CA HIS A 144 -37.26 6.13 -13.13
C HIS A 144 -35.74 6.11 -12.96
N ARG A 145 -35.13 4.93 -13.08
CA ARG A 145 -33.67 4.75 -13.10
C ARG A 145 -33.28 3.86 -14.27
N HIS A 146 -32.31 4.30 -15.05
CA HIS A 146 -31.75 3.56 -16.17
C HIS A 146 -30.21 3.59 -16.07
N LEU A 147 -29.63 2.42 -15.80
CA LEU A 147 -28.19 2.18 -15.90
C LEU A 147 -27.93 1.25 -17.08
N GLN A 148 -26.84 1.52 -17.81
CA GLN A 148 -26.25 0.56 -18.74
C GLN A 148 -24.98 -0.02 -18.12
N GLY A 149 -24.88 -1.34 -18.13
CA GLY A 149 -23.72 -2.06 -17.64
C GLY A 149 -22.98 -2.75 -18.79
N CYS A 150 -21.66 -2.74 -18.74
CA CYS A 150 -20.83 -3.58 -19.60
C CYS A 150 -19.60 -4.07 -18.85
N TYR A 151 -18.87 -4.99 -19.47
CA TYR A 151 -17.65 -5.55 -18.93
C TYR A 151 -16.49 -5.30 -19.88
N ALA A 152 -15.29 -5.16 -19.30
CA ALA A 152 -14.02 -5.09 -20.00
C ALA A 152 -12.97 -5.88 -19.20
N ASP A 153 -11.70 -5.81 -19.62
CA ASP A 153 -10.63 -6.53 -18.95
C ASP A 153 -9.41 -5.67 -18.55
N LEU A 154 -8.84 -6.02 -17.39
CA LEU A 154 -7.74 -5.31 -16.74
C LEU A 154 -6.44 -5.34 -17.55
N ASP A 155 -6.19 -6.38 -18.34
CA ASP A 155 -4.96 -6.47 -19.15
C ASP A 155 -4.91 -5.38 -20.22
N ALA A 156 -6.03 -5.07 -20.88
CA ALA A 156 -6.12 -3.99 -21.84
C ALA A 156 -5.95 -2.60 -21.17
N ALA A 157 -6.56 -2.41 -19.99
CA ALA A 157 -6.40 -1.19 -19.21
C ALA A 157 -4.94 -1.00 -18.72
N ALA A 158 -4.32 -2.07 -18.20
CA ALA A 158 -2.93 -2.07 -17.74
C ALA A 158 -1.94 -1.80 -18.89
N SER A 159 -2.17 -2.41 -20.06
CA SER A 159 -1.39 -2.14 -21.28
C SER A 159 -1.48 -0.67 -21.69
N THR A 160 -2.70 -0.11 -21.70
CA THR A 160 -2.93 1.31 -22.03
C THR A 160 -2.22 2.22 -21.03
N LEU A 161 -2.32 1.93 -19.72
CA LEU A 161 -1.60 2.67 -18.68
C LEU A 161 -0.08 2.58 -18.86
N ALA A 162 0.46 1.42 -19.21
CA ALA A 162 1.89 1.25 -19.46
C ALA A 162 2.36 2.08 -20.68
N VAL A 163 1.56 2.14 -21.76
CA VAL A 163 1.83 2.99 -22.91
C VAL A 163 1.74 4.46 -22.53
N LEU A 164 0.69 4.89 -21.82
CA LEU A 164 0.53 6.27 -21.37
C LEU A 164 1.67 6.70 -20.45
N ARG A 165 2.07 5.85 -19.50
CA ARG A 165 3.27 6.07 -18.68
C ARG A 165 4.47 6.26 -19.59
N ARG A 166 4.76 5.32 -20.49
CA ARG A 166 5.88 5.46 -21.44
C ARG A 166 5.81 6.75 -22.28
N SER A 167 4.63 7.13 -22.75
CA SER A 167 4.42 8.34 -23.56
C SER A 167 4.55 9.63 -22.76
N LEU A 168 4.10 9.67 -21.50
CA LEU A 168 4.35 10.78 -20.59
C LEU A 168 5.86 10.94 -20.33
N HIS A 169 6.61 9.83 -20.32
CA HIS A 169 8.07 9.87 -20.29
C HIS A 169 8.71 10.27 -21.64
N GLN A 170 7.98 10.23 -22.77
CA GLN A 170 8.49 10.55 -24.13
C GLN A 170 7.99 11.88 -24.71
N GLY A 171 6.93 12.49 -24.15
CA GLY A 171 6.30 13.73 -24.63
C GLY A 171 6.88 15.03 -24.07
N TYR A 172 7.85 14.94 -23.16
CA TYR A 172 8.72 16.05 -22.81
C TYR A 172 9.95 16.01 -23.73
N PRO A 173 10.36 17.12 -24.37
CA PRO A 173 11.61 17.15 -25.12
C PRO A 173 12.73 16.71 -24.18
N THR A 174 13.57 15.80 -24.65
CA THR A 174 14.70 15.22 -23.92
C THR A 174 15.49 16.27 -23.14
N MET A 175 15.26 16.33 -21.84
CA MET A 175 16.34 15.95 -20.94
C MET A 175 15.99 14.55 -20.45
N ASN A 176 16.88 13.57 -20.66
CA ASN A 176 16.97 12.43 -19.76
C ASN A 176 17.07 13.04 -18.36
N GLN A 177 15.95 13.20 -17.64
CA GLN A 177 16.04 13.62 -16.25
C GLN A 177 16.63 12.43 -15.53
N SER A 178 17.86 12.61 -15.06
CA SER A 178 18.47 11.65 -14.15
C SER A 178 17.49 11.42 -13.01
N ILE A 179 17.46 10.22 -12.42
CA ILE A 179 16.74 10.02 -11.15
C ILE A 179 17.17 11.07 -10.12
N VAL A 180 18.41 11.54 -10.20
CA VAL A 180 18.94 12.61 -9.34
C VAL A 180 18.24 13.96 -9.59
N ASP A 181 17.80 14.25 -10.81
CA ASP A 181 17.00 15.45 -11.10
C ASP A 181 15.57 15.33 -10.57
N VAL A 182 15.00 14.12 -10.63
CA VAL A 182 13.68 13.83 -10.03
C VAL A 182 13.76 14.02 -8.51
N LEU A 183 14.79 13.45 -7.87
CA LEU A 183 15.05 13.63 -6.45
C LEU A 183 15.24 15.12 -6.10
N ALA A 184 16.03 15.87 -6.86
CA ALA A 184 16.22 17.31 -6.63
C ALA A 184 14.89 18.09 -6.67
N ARG A 185 13.99 17.75 -7.60
CA ARG A 185 12.65 18.35 -7.66
C ARG A 185 11.79 17.98 -6.48
N LEU A 186 11.81 16.73 -6.03
CA LEU A 186 11.07 16.30 -4.83
C LEU A 186 11.53 17.10 -3.60
N PHE A 187 12.84 17.26 -3.41
CA PHE A 187 13.40 18.09 -2.33
C PHE A 187 12.99 19.56 -2.45
N ALA A 188 12.87 20.10 -3.67
CA ALA A 188 12.48 21.50 -3.89
C ALA A 188 10.96 21.75 -3.76
N GLU A 189 10.12 20.84 -4.25
CA GLU A 189 8.66 21.01 -4.35
C GLU A 189 7.92 20.54 -3.08
N GLN A 190 8.37 19.45 -2.46
CA GLN A 190 7.75 18.87 -1.28
C GLN A 190 8.52 19.21 0.02
N GLY A 191 9.68 19.86 -0.11
CA GLY A 191 10.50 20.31 1.02
C GLY A 191 9.92 21.47 1.83
N GLY A 192 8.71 21.93 1.54
CA GLY A 192 7.95 22.89 2.34
C GLY A 192 6.83 22.26 3.19
N ASN A 193 6.58 20.94 3.07
CA ASN A 193 5.54 20.27 3.83
C ASN A 193 6.05 19.89 5.23
N GLU A 194 5.24 20.14 6.25
CA GLU A 194 5.52 19.78 7.65
C GLU A 194 5.78 18.27 7.76
N TYR A 195 6.87 17.89 8.42
CA TYR A 195 7.21 16.49 8.64
C TYR A 195 6.44 15.93 9.85
N LEU A 196 5.19 15.48 9.63
CA LEU A 196 4.40 14.70 10.61
C LEU A 196 4.37 15.29 12.04
N GLY A 197 4.36 16.62 12.19
CA GLY A 197 4.32 17.31 13.47
C GLY A 197 5.70 17.67 14.07
N GLU A 198 6.79 17.36 13.38
CA GLU A 198 8.15 17.77 13.74
C GLU A 198 8.44 19.22 13.31
N PRO A 199 9.35 19.94 13.99
CA PRO A 199 9.64 21.35 13.71
C PRO A 199 10.50 21.58 12.44
N VAL A 200 10.64 20.59 11.58
CA VAL A 200 11.43 20.63 10.34
C VAL A 200 10.57 20.14 9.17
N THR A 201 10.91 20.55 7.95
CA THR A 201 10.31 19.94 6.76
C THR A 201 10.94 18.58 6.47
N GLN A 202 10.26 17.77 5.67
CA GLN A 202 10.79 16.44 5.31
C GLN A 202 12.13 16.54 4.56
N ALA A 203 12.32 17.56 3.73
CA ALA A 203 13.59 17.79 3.04
C ALA A 203 14.70 18.22 4.02
N GLU A 204 14.39 19.12 4.96
CA GLU A 204 15.34 19.54 6.01
C GLU A 204 15.79 18.35 6.85
N HIS A 205 14.85 17.51 7.27
CA HIS A 205 15.12 16.28 8.02
C HIS A 205 16.10 15.36 7.27
N MET A 206 15.80 15.02 6.01
CA MET A 206 16.68 14.15 5.22
C MET A 206 18.06 14.77 4.94
N LEU A 207 18.14 16.09 4.70
CA LEU A 207 19.42 16.79 4.53
C LEU A 207 20.23 16.80 5.82
N GLN A 208 19.59 16.97 6.98
CA GLN A 208 20.24 16.90 8.28
C GLN A 208 20.76 15.49 8.56
N ALA A 209 19.97 14.45 8.28
CA ALA A 209 20.41 13.06 8.46
C ALA A 209 21.64 12.74 7.59
N ALA A 210 21.65 13.20 6.33
CA ALA A 210 22.80 13.07 5.43
C ALA A 210 24.04 13.82 5.96
N ALA A 211 23.86 15.04 6.49
CA ALA A 211 24.95 15.82 7.08
C ALA A 211 25.53 15.15 8.34
N CYS A 212 24.68 14.55 9.19
CA CYS A 212 25.12 13.76 10.33
C CYS A 212 25.92 12.52 9.89
N ALA A 213 25.47 11.82 8.85
CA ALA A 213 26.18 10.67 8.29
C ALA A 213 27.55 11.07 7.73
N GLU A 214 27.62 12.17 6.98
CA GLU A 214 28.85 12.70 6.40
C GLU A 214 29.83 13.16 7.50
N ALA A 215 29.35 13.86 8.52
CA ALA A 215 30.17 14.28 9.66
C ALA A 215 30.71 13.11 10.50
N ALA A 216 29.97 11.98 10.53
CA ALA A 216 30.41 10.75 11.17
C ALA A 216 31.42 9.95 10.32
N GLY A 217 31.76 10.40 9.10
CA GLY A 217 32.67 9.71 8.20
C GLY A 217 32.11 8.42 7.62
N ALA A 218 30.77 8.34 7.47
CA ALA A 218 30.12 7.17 6.92
C ALA A 218 30.49 6.93 5.44
N GLU A 219 30.38 5.68 5.01
CA GLU A 219 30.59 5.31 3.60
C GLU A 219 29.63 6.06 2.67
N PRO A 220 30.04 6.42 1.44
CA PRO A 220 29.24 7.22 0.52
C PRO A 220 27.81 6.70 0.28
N SER A 221 27.64 5.37 0.17
CA SER A 221 26.31 4.76 0.00
C SER A 221 25.42 4.93 1.23
N LEU A 222 26.00 4.95 2.43
CA LEU A 222 25.25 5.12 3.66
C LEU A 222 24.87 6.59 3.91
N VAL A 223 25.72 7.54 3.50
CA VAL A 223 25.34 8.97 3.42
C VAL A 223 24.16 9.16 2.46
N ALA A 224 24.21 8.52 1.29
CA ALA A 224 23.09 8.55 0.35
C ALA A 224 21.82 7.87 0.91
N ALA A 225 21.96 6.78 1.66
CA ALA A 225 20.84 6.14 2.33
C ALA A 225 20.18 7.09 3.35
N ALA A 226 20.98 7.76 4.19
CA ALA A 226 20.47 8.74 5.15
C ALA A 226 19.74 9.90 4.46
N LEU A 227 20.27 10.38 3.32
CA LEU A 227 19.61 11.40 2.50
C LEU A 227 18.26 10.93 1.92
N LEU A 228 18.08 9.65 1.65
CA LEU A 228 16.95 9.15 0.86
C LEU A 228 15.97 8.27 1.63
N HIS A 229 16.18 8.07 2.94
CA HIS A 229 15.45 7.07 3.71
C HIS A 229 13.94 7.28 3.76
N ASP A 230 13.51 8.54 3.71
CA ASP A 230 12.11 8.95 3.80
C ASP A 230 11.48 9.30 2.45
N VAL A 231 12.19 9.08 1.34
CA VAL A 231 11.67 9.38 -0.01
C VAL A 231 10.41 8.60 -0.38
N GLY A 232 10.13 7.50 0.34
CA GLY A 232 8.89 6.73 0.21
C GLY A 232 7.64 7.54 0.56
N HIS A 233 7.76 8.59 1.37
CA HIS A 233 6.64 9.50 1.65
C HIS A 233 6.24 10.37 0.45
N PHE A 234 7.16 10.63 -0.49
CA PHE A 234 6.87 11.42 -1.68
C PHE A 234 6.33 10.60 -2.86
N THR A 235 6.58 9.29 -2.87
CA THR A 235 6.37 8.43 -4.05
C THR A 235 5.13 7.54 -3.96
N GLY A 236 4.44 7.54 -2.82
CA GLY A 236 3.24 6.73 -2.59
C GLY A 236 1.93 7.39 -3.06
N GLU A 237 0.95 6.55 -3.44
CA GLU A 237 -0.50 6.88 -3.49
C GLU A 237 -1.08 7.18 -2.08
N ILE A 238 -0.22 7.18 -1.05
CA ILE A 238 -0.55 7.23 0.37
C ILE A 238 0.16 8.44 0.98
N SER A 239 -0.60 9.51 1.15
CA SER A 239 -0.13 10.71 1.87
C SER A 239 0.09 10.44 3.36
N GLY A 240 0.82 11.30 4.08
CA GLY A 240 1.02 11.22 5.53
C GLY A 240 -0.27 11.13 6.37
N HIS A 241 -1.44 11.38 5.76
CA HIS A 241 -2.75 11.16 6.36
C HIS A 241 -3.01 9.72 6.83
N GLU A 242 -2.46 8.68 6.19
CA GLU A 242 -2.72 7.29 6.60
C GLU A 242 -1.99 6.89 7.88
N LEU A 243 -0.79 7.45 8.13
CA LEU A 243 -0.08 7.31 9.41
C LEU A 243 -0.90 7.94 10.54
N MET A 244 -1.46 9.13 10.32
CA MET A 244 -2.35 9.80 11.27
C MET A 244 -3.69 9.06 11.47
N ALA A 245 -4.08 8.21 10.50
CA ALA A 245 -5.23 7.31 10.61
C ALA A 245 -4.89 5.95 11.27
N GLY A 246 -3.68 5.79 11.81
CA GLY A 246 -3.25 4.60 12.55
C GLY A 246 -2.89 3.40 11.67
N THR A 247 -2.58 3.62 10.39
CA THR A 247 -2.14 2.57 9.45
C THR A 247 -0.70 2.80 9.01
N ASP A 248 0.15 1.78 9.09
CA ASP A 248 1.53 1.87 8.60
C ASP A 248 1.54 2.05 7.07
N ASN A 249 2.04 3.21 6.62
CA ASN A 249 2.14 3.54 5.20
C ASN A 249 3.29 2.82 4.48
N ARG A 250 4.10 2.03 5.20
CA ARG A 250 5.23 1.26 4.66
C ARG A 250 6.20 2.08 3.82
N HIS A 251 6.39 3.37 4.14
CA HIS A 251 7.28 4.29 3.41
C HIS A 251 8.71 3.75 3.28
N SER A 252 9.23 3.05 4.29
CA SER A 252 10.57 2.45 4.23
C SER A 252 10.70 1.43 3.09
N HIS A 253 9.68 0.61 2.87
CA HIS A 253 9.70 -0.42 1.84
C HIS A 253 9.43 0.16 0.45
N SER A 254 8.43 1.03 0.32
CA SER A 254 8.11 1.68 -0.95
C SER A 254 9.23 2.58 -1.45
N GLY A 255 9.86 3.34 -0.53
CA GLY A 255 11.05 4.13 -0.82
C GLY A 255 12.22 3.26 -1.29
N ALA A 256 12.54 2.19 -0.57
CA ALA A 256 13.60 1.26 -0.97
C ALA A 256 13.32 0.57 -2.32
N ASP A 257 12.09 0.13 -2.57
CA ASP A 257 11.68 -0.49 -3.84
C ASP A 257 11.82 0.48 -5.01
N TRP A 258 11.44 1.74 -4.81
CA TRP A 258 11.57 2.79 -5.82
C TRP A 258 13.03 3.13 -6.13
N LEU A 259 13.87 3.25 -5.09
CA LEU A 259 15.31 3.48 -5.26
C LEU A 259 16.00 2.28 -5.95
N ALA A 260 15.61 1.05 -5.63
CA ALA A 260 16.11 -0.15 -6.30
C ALA A 260 15.69 -0.20 -7.77
N ALA A 261 14.44 0.17 -8.09
CA ALA A 261 13.97 0.31 -9.47
C ALA A 261 14.76 1.39 -10.23
N ALA A 262 15.16 2.46 -9.54
CA ALA A 262 16.04 3.50 -10.06
C ALA A 262 17.54 3.13 -10.09
N ARG A 263 17.89 1.88 -9.73
CA ARG A 263 19.24 1.29 -9.81
C ARG A 263 20.23 1.77 -8.74
N PHE A 264 19.76 2.30 -7.61
CA PHE A 264 20.65 2.44 -6.46
C PHE A 264 21.08 1.06 -5.93
N PRO A 265 22.33 0.91 -5.44
CA PRO A 265 22.83 -0.36 -4.93
C PRO A 265 22.17 -0.75 -3.60
N GLU A 266 22.22 -2.03 -3.23
CA GLU A 266 21.68 -2.54 -1.96
C GLU A 266 22.28 -1.86 -0.73
N THR A 267 23.54 -1.42 -0.82
CA THR A 267 24.21 -0.63 0.23
C THR A 267 23.55 0.73 0.49
N VAL A 268 22.66 1.18 -0.40
CA VAL A 268 21.74 2.31 -0.20
C VAL A 268 20.34 1.80 0.18
N THR A 269 19.77 0.89 -0.62
CA THR A 269 18.35 0.55 -0.52
C THR A 269 18.00 -0.27 0.72
N GLU A 270 18.89 -1.13 1.21
CA GLU A 270 18.60 -1.99 2.37
C GLU A 270 18.63 -1.23 3.70
N PRO A 271 19.60 -0.34 3.99
CA PRO A 271 19.49 0.57 5.12
C PRO A 271 18.21 1.42 5.10
N VAL A 272 17.80 1.91 3.92
CA VAL A 272 16.52 2.61 3.74
C VAL A 272 15.33 1.71 4.05
N ARG A 273 15.31 0.46 3.57
CA ARG A 273 14.23 -0.48 3.85
C ARG A 273 14.06 -0.77 5.34
N LEU A 274 15.19 -0.92 6.02
CA LEU A 274 15.28 -1.40 7.39
C LEU A 274 15.20 -0.30 8.45
N HIS A 275 15.19 0.99 8.09
CA HIS A 275 15.28 2.07 9.09
C HIS A 275 14.12 2.08 10.11
N VAL A 276 12.90 1.73 9.70
CA VAL A 276 11.76 1.54 10.61
C VAL A 276 11.99 0.34 11.55
N ALA A 277 12.49 -0.78 11.01
CA ALA A 277 12.82 -1.95 11.81
C ALA A 277 13.94 -1.65 12.81
N ALA A 278 14.93 -0.84 12.41
CA ALA A 278 16.01 -0.38 13.28
C ALA A 278 15.50 0.45 14.47
N LYS A 279 14.43 1.26 14.29
CA LYS A 279 13.75 1.94 15.40
C LYS A 279 13.17 0.94 16.40
N ARG A 280 12.41 -0.05 15.91
CA ARG A 280 11.81 -1.10 16.75
C ARG A 280 12.88 -1.91 17.50
N TYR A 281 13.98 -2.21 16.83
CA TYR A 281 15.14 -2.90 17.39
C TYR A 281 15.78 -2.07 18.51
N LEU A 282 16.15 -0.81 18.26
CA LEU A 282 16.79 0.05 19.25
C LEU A 282 15.93 0.24 20.51
N CYS A 283 14.62 0.40 20.36
CA CYS A 283 13.69 0.44 21.50
C CYS A 283 13.65 -0.87 22.30
N ALA A 284 13.95 -2.01 21.69
CA ALA A 284 13.95 -3.30 22.36
C ALA A 284 15.28 -3.59 23.08
N VAL A 285 16.42 -3.21 22.49
CA VAL A 285 17.75 -3.64 22.96
C VAL A 285 18.54 -2.57 23.71
N GLU A 286 18.21 -1.29 23.56
CA GLU A 286 18.94 -0.17 24.17
C GLU A 286 18.09 0.52 25.24
N PRO A 287 18.36 0.29 26.54
CA PRO A 287 17.67 0.97 27.61
C PRO A 287 17.78 2.49 27.49
N GLY A 288 16.64 3.18 27.57
CA GLY A 288 16.55 4.64 27.46
C GLY A 288 16.43 5.16 26.02
N TYR A 289 16.55 4.32 24.98
CA TYR A 289 16.38 4.78 23.60
C TYR A 289 14.95 5.26 23.31
N PHE A 290 13.94 4.61 23.90
CA PHE A 290 12.55 5.01 23.77
C PHE A 290 12.31 6.46 24.24
N ASP A 291 13.01 6.89 25.29
CA ASP A 291 12.87 8.23 25.87
C ASP A 291 13.50 9.33 25.00
N LEU A 292 14.31 8.95 24.01
CA LEU A 292 14.92 9.87 23.04
C LEU A 292 14.00 10.13 21.84
N LEU A 293 12.95 9.33 21.67
CA LEU A 293 12.03 9.48 20.55
C LEU A 293 11.16 10.73 20.73
N SER A 294 11.08 11.55 19.68
CA SER A 294 10.01 12.54 19.53
C SER A 294 8.60 11.96 19.74
N GLU A 295 7.62 12.79 20.10
CA GLU A 295 6.22 12.37 20.23
C GLU A 295 5.68 11.73 18.94
N ALA A 296 6.04 12.29 17.76
CA ALA A 296 5.68 11.73 16.46
C ALA A 296 6.31 10.34 16.23
N SER A 297 7.57 10.15 16.62
CA SER A 297 8.25 8.85 16.48
C SER A 297 7.71 7.78 17.43
N VAL A 298 7.27 8.17 18.64
CA VAL A 298 6.56 7.28 19.58
C VAL A 298 5.22 6.84 19.01
N PHE A 299 4.43 7.78 18.46
CA PHE A 299 3.14 7.47 17.85
C PHE A 299 3.30 6.48 16.68
N THR A 300 4.23 6.78 15.75
CA THR A 300 4.47 5.90 14.59
C THR A 300 5.05 4.54 14.99
N LEU A 301 5.85 4.45 16.06
CA LEU A 301 6.34 3.17 16.58
C LEU A 301 5.17 2.25 17.00
N GLY A 302 4.14 2.80 17.64
CA GLY A 302 2.94 2.04 18.01
C GLY A 302 2.20 1.47 16.79
N VAL A 303 2.03 2.29 15.75
CA VAL A 303 1.41 1.88 14.47
C VAL A 303 2.26 0.83 13.73
N GLN A 304 3.58 0.86 13.92
CA GLN A 304 4.55 -0.04 13.27
C GLN A 304 4.82 -1.33 14.06
N GLY A 305 4.04 -1.62 15.11
CA GLY A 305 4.12 -2.87 15.87
C GLY A 305 4.98 -2.84 17.13
N GLY A 306 5.37 -1.65 17.61
CA GLY A 306 6.09 -1.48 18.87
C GLY A 306 7.54 -1.97 18.86
N PRO A 307 8.23 -1.99 20.02
CA PRO A 307 9.55 -2.61 20.14
C PRO A 307 9.54 -4.07 19.68
N MET A 308 10.66 -4.53 19.12
CA MET A 308 10.81 -5.93 18.70
C MET A 308 10.74 -6.91 19.88
N ASP A 309 10.22 -8.11 19.62
CA ASP A 309 10.41 -9.25 20.52
C ASP A 309 11.79 -9.91 20.34
N ALA A 310 12.08 -10.94 21.16
CA ALA A 310 13.38 -11.60 21.15
C ALA A 310 13.71 -12.33 19.84
N ASP A 311 12.71 -12.87 19.14
CA ASP A 311 12.90 -13.57 17.88
C ASP A 311 13.13 -12.56 16.74
N GLU A 312 12.38 -11.46 16.73
CA GLU A 312 12.57 -10.35 15.81
C GLU A 312 13.95 -9.69 15.97
N VAL A 313 14.41 -9.50 17.21
CA VAL A 313 15.77 -9.01 17.51
C VAL A 313 16.82 -9.94 16.90
N ALA A 314 16.71 -11.26 17.14
CA ALA A 314 17.66 -12.23 16.62
C ALA A 314 17.62 -12.37 15.08
N GLU A 315 16.48 -12.11 14.45
CA GLU A 315 16.37 -12.03 12.99
C GLU A 315 17.02 -10.77 12.44
N PHE A 316 16.75 -9.62 13.05
CA PHE A 316 17.33 -8.34 12.63
C PHE A 316 18.87 -8.35 12.73
N GLU A 317 19.43 -8.86 13.82
CA GLU A 317 20.89 -8.94 14.03
C GLU A 317 21.61 -9.87 13.04
N ARG A 318 20.92 -10.86 12.47
CA ARG A 318 21.47 -11.74 11.42
C ARG A 318 21.50 -11.07 10.04
N GLY A 319 20.83 -9.93 9.87
CA GLY A 319 20.76 -9.21 8.60
C GLY A 319 22.10 -8.54 8.23
N GLY A 320 22.54 -8.70 6.98
CA GLY A 320 23.81 -8.15 6.49
C GLY A 320 23.91 -6.61 6.53
N TYR A 321 22.79 -5.91 6.68
CA TYR A 321 22.71 -4.44 6.70
C TYR A 321 22.22 -3.89 8.06
N ALA A 322 22.10 -4.72 9.10
CA ALA A 322 21.54 -4.32 10.40
C ALA A 322 22.31 -3.15 11.04
N GLN A 323 23.64 -3.22 11.05
CA GLN A 323 24.49 -2.16 11.60
C GLN A 323 24.34 -0.84 10.83
N ALA A 324 24.25 -0.90 9.49
CA ALA A 324 24.05 0.28 8.66
C ALA A 324 22.67 0.91 8.89
N ALA A 325 21.62 0.09 9.03
CA ALA A 325 20.28 0.55 9.35
C ALA A 325 20.21 1.19 10.75
N VAL A 326 20.89 0.62 11.74
CA VAL A 326 21.01 1.21 13.08
C VAL A 326 21.74 2.55 13.05
N ALA A 327 22.86 2.65 12.34
CA ALA A 327 23.58 3.91 12.19
C ALA A 327 22.71 4.99 11.53
N LEU A 328 22.03 4.64 10.43
CA LEU A 328 21.09 5.50 9.74
C LEU A 328 19.96 5.96 10.66
N ARG A 329 19.36 5.04 11.45
CA ARG A 329 18.27 5.39 12.35
C ARG A 329 18.66 6.38 13.45
N ARG A 330 19.92 6.33 13.91
CA ARG A 330 20.42 7.32 14.87
C ARG A 330 20.54 8.71 14.26
N TRP A 331 20.94 8.81 13.00
CA TRP A 331 20.99 10.11 12.30
C TRP A 331 19.60 10.63 11.95
N ASP A 332 18.68 9.75 11.58
CA ASP A 332 17.24 10.05 11.46
C ASP A 332 16.73 10.70 12.77
N GLU A 333 16.94 10.07 13.93
CA GLU A 333 16.46 10.68 15.19
C GLU A 333 17.15 12.02 15.53
N ALA A 334 18.44 12.17 15.20
CA ALA A 334 19.19 13.40 15.46
C ALA A 334 18.81 14.56 14.52
N ALA A 335 18.18 14.28 13.37
CA ALA A 335 17.96 15.21 12.27
C ALA A 335 16.63 15.99 12.40
N LYS A 336 16.43 16.67 13.52
CA LYS A 336 15.16 17.35 13.86
C LYS A 336 15.37 18.77 14.42
N ASP A 337 16.51 19.38 14.14
CA ASP A 337 16.85 20.72 14.65
C ASP A 337 16.45 21.80 13.62
N PRO A 338 15.44 22.65 13.90
CA PRO A 338 15.03 23.74 13.00
C PRO A 338 16.12 24.82 12.80
N GLY A 339 17.11 24.87 13.70
CA GLY A 339 18.24 25.80 13.62
C GLY A 339 19.45 25.26 12.87
N ALA A 340 19.45 23.98 12.47
CA ALA A 340 20.60 23.35 11.86
C ALA A 340 20.93 23.95 10.49
N ARG A 341 22.22 24.23 10.28
CA ARG A 341 22.73 24.70 8.98
C ARG A 341 23.47 23.57 8.31
N VAL A 342 22.82 22.94 7.34
CA VAL A 342 23.35 21.79 6.60
C VAL A 342 23.42 22.08 5.10
N PRO A 343 24.28 21.37 4.35
CA PRO A 343 24.31 21.50 2.89
C PRO A 343 22.95 21.18 2.25
N GLY A 344 22.63 21.87 1.15
CA GLY A 344 21.44 21.57 0.35
C GLY A 344 21.63 20.35 -0.56
N PHE A 345 20.56 19.93 -1.25
CA PHE A 345 20.56 18.72 -2.09
C PHE A 345 21.69 18.69 -3.13
N ASP A 346 22.01 19.83 -3.76
CA ASP A 346 23.04 19.89 -4.81
C ASP A 346 24.46 19.56 -4.29
N HIS A 347 24.71 19.65 -2.99
CA HIS A 347 25.96 19.16 -2.38
C HIS A 347 26.10 17.64 -2.54
N TYR A 348 24.99 16.90 -2.41
CA TYR A 348 24.94 15.44 -2.50
C TYR A 348 24.69 14.92 -3.92
N ARG A 349 24.34 15.78 -4.87
CA ARG A 349 24.09 15.38 -6.28
C ARG A 349 25.26 14.58 -6.89
N PRO A 350 26.54 15.01 -6.80
CA PRO A 350 27.64 14.23 -7.36
C PRO A 350 27.81 12.86 -6.71
N LEU A 351 27.50 12.74 -5.41
CA LEU A 351 27.50 11.45 -4.70
C LEU A 351 26.47 10.50 -5.32
N LEU A 352 25.24 10.96 -5.50
CA LEU A 352 24.16 10.15 -6.07
C LEU A 352 24.46 9.72 -7.51
N GLU A 353 24.96 10.64 -8.34
CA GLU A 353 25.37 10.34 -9.72
C GLU A 353 26.53 9.33 -9.79
N ASN A 354 27.48 9.41 -8.87
CA ASN A 354 28.59 8.46 -8.77
C ASN A 354 28.11 7.05 -8.39
N LEU A 355 27.15 6.94 -7.45
CA LEU A 355 26.58 5.65 -7.06
C LEU A 355 25.81 4.98 -8.20
N LEU A 356 25.25 5.75 -9.13
CA LEU A 356 24.51 5.24 -10.28
C LEU A 356 25.40 4.93 -11.50
N SER A 357 26.60 5.54 -11.58
CA SER A 357 27.53 5.35 -12.70
C SER A 357 28.55 4.23 -12.47
N ARG A 358 28.84 3.87 -11.22
CA ARG A 358 29.70 2.73 -10.87
C ARG A 358 28.99 1.41 -11.16
N ARG A 359 29.27 0.84 -12.33
CA ARG A 359 28.96 -0.54 -12.70
C ARG A 359 30.19 -1.42 -12.60
#